data_AF-A0A819UUT1-F1
#
_entry.id   AF-A0A819UUT1-F1
#
_cell.length_a   1.000
_cell.length_b   1.000
_cell.length_c   1.000
_cell.angle_alpha   90.00
_cell.angle_beta   90.00
_cell.angle_gamma   90.00
#
_symmetry.space_group_name_H-M   'P 1'
#
loop_
_entity.id
_entity.type
_entity.pdbx_description
1 polymer ?
#
loop_
_entity_poly.entity_id
_entity_poly.type
_entity_poly.pdbx_seq_one_letter_code
_entity_poly.pdbx_strand_id
1 'polypeptide(L)'
;MIEIGVFELWFLDTGIIFIFVIGFLVCKRWNSKRLFHGICIVCSLIIFSLPLVLKWYSPWPFASVHVLFLSAITSLILVLKFLEWGFARDWNEIRTVPIKQLIIDFTSYSQLYSSTEKQSSLTINDIYRMNTTMLLRGVFQFITLRILMHLIPDTWLSLALSSLTFWIWPIRYILLSFILYISISAVTNITFSVSAIIWTIPVQATFPAFPFTSCSIREFWSRRWNLFVKHLLHRISFIVIPNWVGVSQTMSNTIRGLISFVLS
;
A
#
# COMPACT_ATOMS: atom_id res chain seq x y z
N MET A 1 -9.14 -23.83 -7.66
CA MET A 1 -8.06 -23.62 -8.65
C MET A 1 -7.67 -22.14 -8.85
N ILE A 2 -8.26 -21.17 -8.13
CA ILE A 2 -7.88 -19.73 -8.16
C ILE A 2 -6.67 -19.43 -7.23
N GLU A 3 -6.32 -20.36 -6.34
CA GLU A 3 -5.37 -20.11 -5.25
C GLU A 3 -3.89 -20.11 -5.67
N ILE A 4 -3.54 -20.76 -6.77
CA ILE A 4 -2.13 -20.91 -7.18
C ILE A 4 -1.53 -19.57 -7.65
N GLY A 5 -2.27 -18.80 -8.45
CA GLY A 5 -1.75 -17.54 -9.01
C GLY A 5 -1.57 -16.42 -8.00
N VAL A 6 -2.37 -16.38 -6.93
CA VAL A 6 -2.17 -15.38 -5.86
C VAL A 6 -0.90 -15.71 -5.08
N PHE A 7 -0.68 -16.98 -4.75
CA PHE A 7 0.50 -17.40 -3.99
C PHE A 7 1.81 -17.11 -4.75
N GLU A 8 1.85 -17.38 -6.05
CA GLU A 8 3.00 -17.07 -6.91
C GLU A 8 3.32 -15.57 -6.91
N LEU A 9 2.29 -14.72 -6.96
CA LEU A 9 2.48 -13.27 -6.92
C LEU A 9 3.13 -12.80 -5.62
N TRP A 10 2.64 -13.32 -4.50
CA TRP A 10 3.20 -13.04 -3.17
C TRP A 10 4.65 -13.52 -3.07
N PHE A 11 4.98 -14.66 -3.67
CA PHE A 11 6.34 -15.16 -3.74
C PHE A 11 7.26 -14.22 -4.54
N LEU A 12 6.77 -13.64 -5.64
CA LEU A 12 7.53 -12.67 -6.43
C LEU A 12 7.77 -11.37 -5.66
N ASP A 13 6.72 -10.80 -5.06
CA ASP A 13 6.83 -9.57 -4.26
C ASP A 13 7.80 -9.77 -3.06
N THR A 14 7.68 -10.90 -2.34
CA THR A 14 8.60 -11.24 -1.24
C THR A 14 10.03 -11.47 -1.70
N GLY A 15 10.22 -12.11 -2.86
CA GLY A 15 11.53 -12.28 -3.49
C GLY A 15 12.19 -10.93 -3.81
N ILE A 16 11.42 -9.96 -4.30
CA ILE A 16 11.95 -8.62 -4.59
C ILE A 16 12.28 -7.85 -3.30
N ILE A 17 11.45 -7.97 -2.24
CA ILE A 17 11.77 -7.42 -0.92
C ILE A 17 13.07 -8.03 -0.40
N PHE A 18 13.27 -9.33 -0.56
CA PHE A 18 14.51 -10.00 -0.15
C PHE A 18 15.74 -9.50 -0.91
N ILE A 19 15.64 -9.35 -2.25
CA ILE A 19 16.69 -8.74 -3.08
C ILE A 19 17.00 -7.32 -2.59
N PHE A 20 15.98 -6.53 -2.30
CA PHE A 20 16.14 -5.19 -1.76
C PHE A 20 16.86 -5.19 -0.41
N VAL A 21 16.52 -6.10 0.51
CA VAL A 21 17.17 -6.22 1.82
C VAL A 21 18.65 -6.59 1.66
N ILE A 22 18.99 -7.55 0.80
CA ILE A 22 20.40 -7.88 0.49
C ILE A 22 21.12 -6.66 -0.08
N GLY A 23 20.49 -5.99 -1.06
CA GLY A 23 21.01 -4.77 -1.67
C GLY A 23 21.29 -3.67 -0.66
N PHE A 24 20.35 -3.46 0.28
CA PHE A 24 20.50 -2.53 1.39
C PHE A 24 21.72 -2.86 2.26
N LEU A 25 21.94 -4.14 2.59
CA LEU A 25 23.11 -4.58 3.37
C LEU A 25 24.43 -4.33 2.65
N VAL A 26 24.48 -4.59 1.34
CA VAL A 26 25.65 -4.29 0.50
C VAL A 26 25.93 -2.79 0.50
N CYS A 27 24.90 -1.97 0.28
CA CYS A 27 25.02 -0.51 0.30
C CYS A 27 25.48 0.02 1.66
N LYS A 28 24.97 -0.56 2.75
CA LYS A 28 25.39 -0.22 4.12
C LYS A 28 26.86 -0.55 4.35
N ARG A 29 27.33 -1.73 3.91
CA ARG A 29 28.74 -2.13 3.99
C ARG A 29 29.66 -1.21 3.19
N TRP A 30 29.22 -0.76 2.01
CA TRP A 30 29.99 0.10 1.11
C TRP A 30 29.77 1.59 1.36
N ASN A 31 28.92 1.95 2.33
CA ASN A 31 28.51 3.31 2.66
C ASN A 31 28.12 4.15 1.42
N SER A 32 27.42 3.56 0.45
CA SER A 32 27.13 4.19 -0.84
C SER A 32 25.65 4.52 -1.01
N LYS A 33 25.31 5.81 -0.81
CA LYS A 33 23.98 6.36 -1.08
C LYS A 33 23.55 6.16 -2.54
N ARG A 34 24.49 6.31 -3.49
CA ARG A 34 24.21 6.17 -4.93
C ARG A 34 23.79 4.75 -5.29
N LEU A 35 24.51 3.74 -4.77
CA LEU A 35 24.13 2.34 -4.98
C LEU A 35 22.75 2.05 -4.37
N PHE A 36 22.47 2.58 -3.19
CA PHE A 36 21.16 2.39 -2.55
C PHE A 36 20.02 2.96 -3.39
N HIS A 37 20.14 4.19 -3.90
CA HIS A 37 19.15 4.77 -4.81
C HIS A 37 18.96 3.92 -6.08
N GLY A 38 20.07 3.43 -6.66
CA GLY A 38 20.02 2.55 -7.83
C GLY A 38 19.21 1.28 -7.56
N ILE A 39 19.42 0.64 -6.41
CA ILE A 39 18.66 -0.55 -5.99
C ILE A 39 17.18 -0.20 -5.80
N CYS A 40 16.83 0.92 -5.15
CA CYS A 40 15.44 1.34 -5.01
C CYS A 40 14.75 1.53 -6.37
N ILE A 41 15.42 2.17 -7.34
CA ILE A 41 14.88 2.39 -8.68
C ILE A 41 14.69 1.05 -9.40
N VAL A 42 15.70 0.18 -9.40
CA VAL A 42 15.64 -1.13 -10.08
C VAL A 42 14.53 -1.99 -9.47
N CYS A 43 14.46 -2.12 -8.14
CA CYS A 43 13.38 -2.86 -7.49
C CYS A 43 12.00 -2.27 -7.81
N SER A 44 11.87 -0.93 -7.87
CA SER A 44 10.63 -0.27 -8.27
C SER A 44 10.23 -0.60 -9.71
N LEU A 45 11.18 -0.55 -10.66
CA LEU A 45 10.92 -0.88 -12.06
C LEU A 45 10.51 -2.35 -12.22
N ILE A 46 11.19 -3.27 -11.54
CA ILE A 46 10.85 -4.71 -11.56
C ILE A 46 9.42 -4.91 -11.05
N ILE A 47 9.08 -4.38 -9.87
CA ILE A 47 7.74 -4.52 -9.29
C ILE A 47 6.68 -3.89 -10.19
N PHE A 48 6.91 -2.68 -10.71
CA PHE A 48 5.95 -2.01 -11.58
C PHE A 48 5.70 -2.79 -12.88
N SER A 49 6.72 -3.47 -13.40
CA SER A 49 6.60 -4.30 -14.61
C SER A 49 5.88 -5.63 -14.37
N LEU A 50 5.81 -6.12 -13.12
CA LEU A 50 5.27 -7.45 -12.79
C LEU A 50 3.82 -7.65 -13.29
N PRO A 51 2.86 -6.75 -13.04
CA PRO A 51 1.50 -6.91 -13.54
C PRO A 51 1.40 -6.90 -15.07
N LEU A 52 2.29 -6.15 -15.75
CA LEU A 52 2.36 -6.09 -17.22
C LEU A 52 2.89 -7.40 -17.80
N VAL A 53 3.97 -7.92 -17.21
CA VAL A 53 4.56 -9.21 -17.58
C VAL A 53 3.54 -10.32 -17.37
N LEU A 54 2.85 -10.35 -16.23
CA LEU A 54 1.81 -11.34 -15.95
C LEU A 54 0.63 -11.26 -16.92
N LYS A 55 0.25 -10.04 -17.35
CA LYS A 55 -0.77 -9.86 -18.39
C LYS A 55 -0.36 -10.50 -19.72
N TRP A 56 0.91 -10.43 -20.07
CA TRP A 56 1.44 -10.91 -21.36
C TRP A 56 1.77 -12.39 -21.35
N TYR A 57 2.36 -12.89 -20.27
CA TYR A 57 2.84 -14.27 -20.14
C TYR A 57 1.80 -15.25 -19.61
N SER A 58 0.61 -14.78 -19.25
CA SER A 58 -0.47 -15.65 -18.83
C SER A 58 -1.41 -15.92 -20.01
N PRO A 59 -1.20 -17.00 -20.81
CA PRO A 59 -2.25 -17.54 -21.68
C PRO A 59 -3.37 -18.20 -20.85
N TRP A 60 -3.33 -18.12 -19.52
CA TRP A 60 -4.25 -18.79 -18.63
C TRP A 60 -5.50 -17.93 -18.41
N PRO A 61 -6.71 -18.49 -18.57
CA PRO A 61 -7.98 -17.82 -18.22
C PRO A 61 -8.13 -17.53 -16.71
N PHE A 62 -7.08 -17.76 -15.91
CA PHE A 62 -7.04 -17.64 -14.45
C PHE A 62 -6.42 -16.32 -13.94
N ALA A 63 -5.90 -15.45 -14.80
CA ALA A 63 -5.69 -14.05 -14.44
C ALA A 63 -7.06 -13.34 -14.39
N SER A 64 -7.92 -13.79 -13.45
CA SER A 64 -9.13 -13.06 -13.13
C SER A 64 -8.73 -11.60 -12.93
N VAL A 65 -9.50 -10.69 -13.52
CA VAL A 65 -9.22 -9.24 -13.50
C VAL A 65 -8.91 -8.77 -12.07
N HIS A 66 -9.50 -9.44 -11.07
CA HIS A 66 -9.26 -9.22 -9.65
C HIS A 66 -7.82 -9.51 -9.19
N VAL A 67 -7.20 -10.62 -9.61
CA VAL A 67 -5.81 -10.94 -9.25
C VAL A 67 -4.85 -9.93 -9.86
N LEU A 68 -5.06 -9.56 -11.13
CA LEU A 68 -4.24 -8.58 -11.81
C LEU A 68 -4.38 -7.18 -11.20
N PHE A 69 -5.61 -6.81 -10.83
CA PHE A 69 -5.89 -5.54 -10.17
C PHE A 69 -5.30 -5.49 -8.76
N LEU A 70 -5.45 -6.55 -7.97
CA LEU A 70 -4.85 -6.66 -6.63
C LEU A 70 -3.33 -6.59 -6.72
N SER A 71 -2.73 -7.32 -7.66
CA SER A 71 -1.31 -7.26 -7.96
C SER A 71 -0.86 -5.84 -8.32
N ALA A 72 -1.55 -5.16 -9.23
CA ALA A 72 -1.20 -3.81 -9.60
C ALA A 72 -1.20 -2.85 -8.40
N ILE A 73 -2.16 -3.00 -7.48
CA ILE A 73 -2.23 -2.19 -6.26
C ILE A 73 -1.07 -2.53 -5.32
N THR A 74 -0.79 -3.81 -5.03
CA THR A 74 0.31 -4.20 -4.14
C THR A 74 1.66 -3.77 -4.71
N SER A 75 1.86 -3.99 -6.01
CA SER A 75 3.04 -3.55 -6.74
C SER A 75 3.21 -2.03 -6.68
N LEU A 76 2.15 -1.25 -6.92
CA LEU A 76 2.21 0.20 -6.80
C LEU A 76 2.62 0.63 -5.38
N ILE A 77 2.02 0.05 -4.34
CA ILE A 77 2.35 0.36 -2.95
C ILE A 77 3.83 0.08 -2.65
N LEU A 78 4.35 -1.07 -3.10
CA LEU A 78 5.76 -1.44 -2.87
C LEU A 78 6.72 -0.52 -3.62
N VAL A 79 6.38 -0.12 -4.84
CA VAL A 79 7.12 0.91 -5.60
C VAL A 79 7.21 2.21 -4.81
N LEU A 80 6.06 2.71 -4.33
CA LEU A 80 6.02 3.94 -3.54
C LEU A 80 6.87 3.81 -2.26
N LYS A 81 6.89 2.62 -1.63
CA LYS A 81 7.74 2.34 -0.46
C LYS A 81 9.23 2.33 -0.76
N PHE A 82 9.66 1.71 -1.86
CA PHE A 82 11.07 1.75 -2.26
C PHE A 82 11.53 3.17 -2.59
N LEU A 83 10.69 3.95 -3.26
CA LEU A 83 10.98 5.36 -3.55
C LEU A 83 11.01 6.20 -2.28
N GLU A 84 10.09 5.99 -1.34
CA GLU A 84 10.11 6.63 -0.03
C GLU A 84 11.43 6.35 0.69
N TRP A 85 11.85 5.08 0.77
CA TRP A 85 13.10 4.69 1.42
C TRP A 85 14.33 5.26 0.71
N GLY A 86 14.34 5.24 -0.62
CA GLY A 86 15.44 5.74 -1.42
C GLY A 86 15.67 7.24 -1.27
N PHE A 87 14.60 8.03 -1.24
CA PHE A 87 14.69 9.47 -1.51
C PHE A 87 14.09 10.37 -0.42
N ALA A 88 13.27 9.85 0.49
CA ALA A 88 12.62 10.66 1.52
C ALA A 88 13.45 10.83 2.79
N ARG A 89 14.44 9.96 3.04
CA ARG A 89 15.25 9.96 4.28
C ARG A 89 16.72 10.18 3.97
N ASP A 90 17.46 10.72 4.94
CA ASP A 90 18.90 10.88 4.80
C ASP A 90 19.63 9.54 4.93
N TRP A 91 20.66 9.34 4.10
CA TRP A 91 21.43 8.08 4.09
C TRP A 91 22.05 7.77 5.46
N ASN A 92 22.47 8.81 6.19
CA ASN A 92 23.03 8.67 7.53
C ASN A 92 22.03 8.13 8.55
N GLU A 93 20.75 8.43 8.38
CA GLU A 93 19.66 7.88 9.18
C GLU A 93 19.31 6.47 8.69
N ILE A 94 19.14 6.29 7.39
CA ILE A 94 18.79 5.01 6.76
C ILE A 94 19.78 3.90 7.15
N ARG A 95 21.09 4.18 7.12
CA ARG A 95 22.12 3.17 7.43
C ARG A 95 22.10 2.71 8.88
N THR A 96 21.61 3.53 9.82
CA THR A 96 21.53 3.14 11.24
C THR A 96 20.28 2.31 11.54
N VAL A 97 19.32 2.27 10.62
CA VAL A 97 18.09 1.48 10.80
C VAL A 97 18.43 -0.03 10.87
N PRO A 98 17.93 -0.75 11.90
CA PRO A 98 18.10 -2.19 11.98
C PRO A 98 17.27 -2.91 10.91
N ILE A 99 17.75 -4.06 10.43
CA ILE A 99 17.07 -4.88 9.40
C ILE A 99 15.64 -5.23 9.83
N LYS A 100 15.43 -5.49 11.13
CA LYS A 100 14.10 -5.74 11.69
C LYS A 100 13.13 -4.60 11.38
N GLN A 101 13.55 -3.34 11.58
CA GLN A 101 12.72 -2.18 11.30
C GLN A 101 12.48 -1.98 9.79
N LEU A 102 13.49 -2.29 8.97
CA LEU A 102 13.33 -2.30 7.52
C LEU A 102 12.21 -3.26 7.10
N ILE A 103 12.23 -4.50 7.57
CA ILE A 103 11.19 -5.51 7.27
C ILE A 103 9.82 -5.02 7.74
N ILE A 104 9.74 -4.50 8.97
CA ILE A 104 8.52 -3.92 9.55
C ILE A 104 7.93 -2.82 8.65
N ASP A 105 8.76 -1.90 8.13
CA ASP A 105 8.30 -0.79 7.28
C ASP A 105 7.72 -1.27 5.93
N PHE A 106 8.07 -2.47 5.46
CA PHE A 106 7.51 -3.09 4.25
C PHE A 106 6.29 -3.98 4.53
N THR A 107 6.24 -4.62 5.70
CA THR A 107 5.17 -5.57 6.04
C THR A 107 4.02 -4.96 6.83
N SER A 108 4.20 -3.75 7.38
CA SER A 108 3.18 -3.10 8.21
C SER A 108 3.01 -1.62 7.87
N TYR A 109 1.76 -1.15 7.90
CA TYR A 109 1.48 0.27 8.05
C TYR A 109 1.61 0.67 9.51
N SER A 110 2.86 0.76 9.99
CA SER A 110 3.14 1.23 11.33
C SER A 110 2.64 2.67 11.48
N GLN A 111 2.12 2.97 12.65
CA GLN A 111 1.77 4.34 13.03
C GLN A 111 3.00 5.23 12.93
N LEU A 112 3.14 5.97 11.83
CA LEU A 112 4.01 7.14 11.71
C LEU A 112 3.41 8.27 12.56
N TYR A 113 3.30 8.06 13.88
CA TYR A 113 2.80 9.05 14.81
C TYR A 113 3.95 9.94 15.28
N SER A 114 3.75 11.22 15.02
CA SER A 114 4.62 12.35 15.35
C SER A 114 4.68 12.69 16.85
N SER A 115 4.48 11.72 17.76
CA SER A 115 4.70 11.94 19.18
C SER A 115 4.97 10.61 19.88
N THR A 116 6.25 10.29 20.06
CA THR A 116 6.79 9.22 20.91
C THR A 116 6.13 9.16 22.30
N GLU A 117 5.61 10.28 22.82
CA GLU A 117 4.90 10.37 24.11
C GLU A 117 3.60 9.56 24.22
N LYS A 118 2.88 9.29 23.12
CA LYS A 118 1.64 8.50 23.17
C LYS A 118 1.87 7.00 23.03
N GLN A 119 3.01 6.57 22.51
CA GLN A 119 3.36 5.15 22.41
C GLN A 119 3.95 4.59 23.69
N SER A 120 4.64 5.42 24.49
CA SER A 120 5.23 4.99 25.77
C SER A 120 4.19 4.59 26.83
N SER A 121 2.90 4.93 26.63
CA SER A 121 1.81 4.59 27.55
C SER A 121 1.01 3.36 27.18
N LEU A 122 1.18 2.80 25.97
CA LEU A 122 0.44 1.61 25.56
C LEU A 122 1.09 0.35 26.13
N THR A 123 0.31 -0.44 26.85
CA THR A 123 0.79 -1.75 27.31
C THR A 123 0.87 -2.72 26.13
N ILE A 124 1.74 -3.73 26.24
CA ILE A 124 1.84 -4.80 25.23
C ILE A 124 0.46 -5.47 24.99
N ASN A 125 -0.33 -5.62 26.04
CA ASN A 125 -1.68 -6.18 25.95
C ASN A 125 -2.63 -5.29 25.14
N ASP A 126 -2.52 -3.96 25.25
CA ASP A 126 -3.31 -3.02 24.45
C ASP A 126 -2.97 -3.14 22.97
N ILE A 127 -1.68 -3.28 22.64
CA ILE A 127 -1.20 -3.48 21.27
C ILE A 127 -1.79 -4.78 20.70
N TYR A 128 -1.70 -5.89 21.43
CA TYR A 128 -2.30 -7.16 21.00
C TYR A 128 -3.81 -7.06 20.81
N ARG A 129 -4.52 -6.43 21.74
CA ARG A 129 -5.98 -6.25 21.66
C ARG A 129 -6.37 -5.41 20.44
N MET A 130 -5.66 -4.32 20.18
CA MET A 130 -5.90 -3.45 19.03
C MET A 130 -5.68 -4.20 17.71
N ASN A 131 -4.55 -4.89 17.57
CA ASN A 131 -4.22 -5.63 16.37
C ASN A 131 -5.15 -6.84 16.15
N THR A 132 -5.54 -7.54 17.23
CA THR A 132 -6.51 -8.64 17.15
C THR A 132 -7.89 -8.15 16.69
N THR A 133 -8.33 -7.00 17.19
CA THR A 133 -9.61 -6.39 16.77
C THR A 133 -9.57 -6.04 15.28
N MET A 134 -8.46 -5.50 14.79
CA MET A 134 -8.28 -5.17 13.38
C MET A 134 -8.21 -6.45 12.51
N LEU A 135 -7.54 -7.51 12.97
CA LEU A 135 -7.52 -8.82 12.31
C LEU A 135 -8.94 -9.39 12.17
N LEU A 136 -9.70 -9.42 13.27
CA LEU A 136 -11.09 -9.90 13.28
C LEU A 136 -11.98 -9.09 12.32
N ARG A 137 -11.82 -7.76 12.29
CA ARG A 137 -12.52 -6.90 11.31
C ARG A 137 -12.15 -7.30 9.87
N GLY A 138 -10.87 -7.55 9.60
CA GLY A 138 -10.40 -8.02 8.29
C GLY A 138 -11.01 -9.36 7.87
N VAL A 139 -11.04 -10.33 8.79
CA VAL A 139 -11.67 -11.65 8.56
C VAL A 139 -13.18 -11.50 8.28
N PHE A 140 -13.88 -10.71 9.08
CA PHE A 140 -15.31 -10.45 8.85
C PHE A 140 -15.58 -9.79 7.49
N GLN A 141 -14.75 -8.80 7.11
CA GLN A 141 -14.82 -8.15 5.80
C GLN A 141 -14.55 -9.14 4.66
N PHE A 142 -13.59 -10.06 4.83
CA PHE A 142 -13.32 -11.10 3.85
C PHE A 142 -14.50 -12.07 3.69
N ILE A 143 -15.11 -12.52 4.79
CA ILE A 143 -16.32 -13.35 4.75
C ILE A 143 -17.46 -12.61 4.06
N THR A 144 -17.68 -11.34 4.42
CA THR A 144 -18.70 -10.49 3.79
C THR A 144 -18.46 -10.36 2.29
N LEU A 145 -17.21 -10.14 1.87
CA LEU A 145 -16.82 -10.10 0.46
C LEU A 145 -17.13 -11.42 -0.24
N ARG A 146 -16.80 -12.55 0.36
CA ARG A 146 -17.07 -13.88 -0.22
C ARG A 146 -18.57 -14.11 -0.43
N ILE A 147 -19.39 -13.76 0.56
CA ILE A 147 -20.85 -13.84 0.45
C ILE A 147 -21.34 -12.92 -0.67
N LEU A 148 -20.89 -11.66 -0.67
CA LEU A 148 -21.29 -10.67 -1.65
C LEU A 148 -20.95 -11.11 -3.08
N MET A 149 -19.73 -11.62 -3.30
CA MET A 149 -19.29 -12.14 -4.59
C MET A 149 -20.05 -13.40 -5.04
N HIS A 150 -20.58 -14.19 -4.11
CA HIS A 150 -21.40 -15.36 -4.44
C HIS A 150 -22.83 -14.97 -4.83
N LEU A 151 -23.36 -13.91 -4.23
CA LEU A 151 -24.73 -13.44 -4.47
C LEU A 151 -24.87 -12.54 -5.71
N ILE A 152 -23.79 -11.87 -6.13
CA ILE A 152 -23.82 -10.96 -7.28
C ILE A 152 -23.57 -11.74 -8.57
N PRO A 153 -24.44 -11.60 -9.59
CA PRO A 153 -24.19 -12.21 -10.90
C PRO A 153 -22.91 -11.69 -11.55
N ASP A 154 -22.11 -12.57 -12.16
CA ASP A 154 -20.85 -12.19 -12.83
C ASP A 154 -21.02 -11.11 -13.89
N THR A 155 -22.19 -11.05 -14.54
CA THR A 155 -22.53 -10.02 -15.53
C THR A 155 -22.48 -8.60 -14.95
N TRP A 156 -22.79 -8.42 -13.66
CA TRP A 156 -22.71 -7.14 -12.96
C TRP A 156 -21.27 -6.74 -12.64
N LEU A 157 -20.36 -7.71 -12.55
CA LEU A 157 -18.94 -7.48 -12.31
C LEU A 157 -18.17 -7.23 -13.61
N SER A 158 -18.66 -7.76 -14.74
CA SER A 158 -17.97 -7.69 -16.05
C SER A 158 -18.06 -6.30 -16.71
N LEU A 159 -16.93 -5.65 -17.00
CA LEU A 159 -16.85 -4.31 -17.63
C LEU A 159 -17.53 -4.20 -19.01
N ALA A 160 -17.89 -5.32 -19.65
CA ALA A 160 -18.51 -5.32 -20.95
C ALA A 160 -19.82 -4.52 -20.92
N LEU A 161 -19.93 -3.53 -21.81
CA LEU A 161 -21.15 -2.78 -22.08
C LEU A 161 -22.14 -3.68 -22.81
N SER A 162 -22.75 -4.65 -22.11
CA SER A 162 -24.01 -5.19 -22.59
C SER A 162 -25.11 -4.14 -22.34
N SER A 163 -26.13 -4.17 -23.19
CA SER A 163 -27.23 -3.21 -23.37
C SER A 163 -28.14 -2.96 -22.14
N LEU A 164 -27.65 -3.17 -20.93
CA LEU A 164 -28.32 -2.91 -19.66
C LEU A 164 -28.65 -1.42 -19.53
N THR A 165 -29.92 -1.17 -19.27
CA THR A 165 -30.57 0.12 -19.09
C THR A 165 -29.75 1.07 -18.22
N PHE A 166 -29.59 2.31 -18.70
CA PHE A 166 -28.87 3.42 -18.06
C PHE A 166 -29.09 3.55 -16.54
N TRP A 167 -30.28 3.21 -16.05
CA TRP A 167 -30.68 3.27 -14.64
C TRP A 167 -29.95 2.28 -13.70
N ILE A 168 -29.42 1.18 -14.23
CA ILE A 168 -28.72 0.17 -13.41
C ILE A 168 -27.26 0.60 -13.15
N TRP A 169 -26.71 1.51 -13.97
CA TRP A 169 -25.31 1.89 -13.92
C TRP A 169 -24.88 2.50 -12.58
N PRO A 170 -25.63 3.46 -11.97
CA PRO A 170 -25.24 4.04 -10.69
C PRO A 170 -25.17 2.99 -9.58
N ILE A 171 -26.16 2.10 -9.51
CA ILE A 171 -26.21 1.00 -8.53
C ILE A 171 -24.98 0.10 -8.70
N ARG A 172 -24.67 -0.23 -9.94
CA ARG A 172 -23.51 -1.06 -10.29
C ARG A 172 -22.18 -0.39 -9.88
N TYR A 173 -22.00 0.90 -10.13
CA TYR A 173 -20.79 1.62 -9.71
C TYR A 173 -20.66 1.71 -8.19
N ILE A 174 -21.76 1.93 -7.48
CA ILE A 174 -21.79 1.93 -6.01
C ILE A 174 -21.38 0.55 -5.50
N LEU A 175 -21.94 -0.52 -6.07
CA LEU A 175 -21.63 -1.90 -5.70
C LEU A 175 -20.16 -2.24 -5.95
N LEU A 176 -19.62 -1.91 -7.12
CA LEU A 176 -18.21 -2.11 -7.45
C LEU A 176 -17.29 -1.30 -6.51
N SER A 177 -17.65 -0.06 -6.18
CA SER A 177 -16.90 0.77 -5.24
C SER A 177 -16.89 0.17 -3.83
N PHE A 178 -18.01 -0.42 -3.41
CA PHE A 178 -18.14 -1.08 -2.11
C PHE A 178 -17.33 -2.39 -2.07
N ILE A 179 -17.41 -3.21 -3.12
CA ILE A 179 -16.58 -4.43 -3.29
C ILE A 179 -15.10 -4.06 -3.23
N LEU A 180 -14.69 -3.02 -3.97
CA LEU A 180 -13.33 -2.52 -3.98
C LEU A 180 -12.87 -2.11 -2.56
N TYR A 181 -13.68 -1.31 -1.86
CA TYR A 181 -13.41 -0.88 -0.50
C TYR A 181 -13.25 -2.08 0.46
N ILE A 182 -14.20 -3.02 0.46
CA ILE A 182 -14.13 -4.20 1.34
C ILE A 182 -12.92 -5.04 0.99
N SER A 183 -12.61 -5.24 -0.29
CA SER A 183 -11.47 -6.04 -0.74
C SER A 183 -10.16 -5.47 -0.23
N ILE A 184 -9.91 -4.16 -0.44
CA ILE A 184 -8.69 -3.52 0.05
C ILE A 184 -8.66 -3.58 1.58
N SER A 185 -9.76 -3.20 2.25
CA SER A 185 -9.82 -3.17 3.70
C SER A 185 -9.60 -4.55 4.33
N ALA A 186 -10.17 -5.62 3.77
CA ALA A 186 -10.00 -6.98 4.27
C ALA A 186 -8.53 -7.40 4.18
N VAL A 187 -7.93 -7.24 2.99
CA VAL A 187 -6.53 -7.61 2.76
C VAL A 187 -5.61 -6.81 3.68
N THR A 188 -5.71 -5.48 3.70
CA THR A 188 -4.81 -4.64 4.52
C THR A 188 -4.99 -4.89 6.02
N ASN A 189 -6.22 -5.12 6.49
CA ASN A 189 -6.46 -5.40 7.90
C ASN A 189 -5.85 -6.73 8.31
N ILE A 190 -6.02 -7.79 7.51
CA ILE A 190 -5.44 -9.10 7.82
C ILE A 190 -3.91 -9.02 7.78
N THR A 191 -3.34 -8.52 6.68
CA THR A 191 -1.90 -8.56 6.45
C THR A 191 -1.15 -7.68 7.44
N PHE A 192 -1.61 -6.44 7.65
CA PHE A 192 -0.95 -5.53 8.57
C PHE A 192 -1.13 -5.96 10.02
N SER A 193 -2.29 -6.48 10.42
CA SER A 193 -2.48 -6.96 11.81
C SER A 193 -1.67 -8.21 12.12
N VAL A 194 -1.55 -9.16 11.20
CA VAL A 194 -0.68 -10.34 11.38
C VAL A 194 0.77 -9.89 11.55
N SER A 195 1.26 -9.02 10.66
CA SER A 195 2.59 -8.42 10.80
C SER A 195 2.73 -7.69 12.14
N ALA A 196 1.73 -6.91 12.54
CA ALA A 196 1.75 -6.13 13.77
C ALA A 196 1.82 -6.98 15.04
N ILE A 197 1.12 -8.12 15.04
CA ILE A 197 1.14 -9.11 16.13
C ILE A 197 2.51 -9.77 16.22
N ILE A 198 3.08 -10.22 15.09
CA ILE A 198 4.41 -10.84 15.05
C ILE A 198 5.49 -9.90 15.58
N TRP A 199 5.39 -8.61 15.24
CA TRP A 199 6.39 -7.61 15.61
C TRP A 199 6.06 -6.83 16.89
N THR A 200 4.92 -7.09 17.51
CA THR A 200 4.41 -6.38 18.71
C THR A 200 4.39 -4.86 18.53
N ILE A 201 3.90 -4.39 17.38
CA ILE A 201 3.82 -2.96 17.05
C ILE A 201 2.36 -2.50 16.96
N PRO A 202 2.06 -1.25 17.32
CA PRO A 202 0.74 -0.68 17.09
C PRO A 202 0.55 -0.34 15.60
N VAL A 203 -0.54 -0.83 15.01
CA VAL A 203 -0.93 -0.50 13.63
C VAL A 203 -2.22 0.30 13.61
N GLN A 204 -2.32 1.23 12.67
CA GLN A 204 -3.55 1.97 12.40
C GLN A 204 -4.32 1.30 11.26
N ALA A 205 -5.64 1.24 11.39
CA ALA A 205 -6.50 0.80 10.29
C ALA A 205 -6.29 1.71 9.07
N THR A 206 -6.10 1.09 7.89
CA THR A 206 -5.98 1.80 6.61
C THR A 206 -7.19 2.66 6.32
N PHE A 207 -8.37 2.21 6.75
CA PHE A 207 -9.64 2.93 6.71
C PHE A 207 -10.14 3.14 8.15
N PRO A 208 -9.83 4.28 8.78
CA PRO A 208 -10.16 4.53 10.19
C PRO A 208 -11.67 4.66 10.43
N ALA A 209 -12.40 5.17 9.43
CA ALA A 209 -13.85 5.32 9.45
C ALA A 209 -14.44 4.87 8.12
N PHE A 210 -15.75 4.64 8.10
CA PHE A 210 -16.46 4.29 6.86
C PHE A 210 -16.39 5.46 5.87
N PRO A 211 -15.85 5.27 4.65
CA PRO A 211 -15.59 6.38 3.74
C PRO A 211 -16.85 6.95 3.09
N PHE A 212 -17.89 6.14 2.94
CA PHE A 212 -19.15 6.55 2.29
C PHE A 212 -20.05 7.44 3.17
N THR A 213 -19.71 7.67 4.43
CA THR A 213 -20.37 8.65 5.32
C THR A 213 -19.62 9.98 5.40
N SER A 214 -18.82 10.30 4.38
CA SER A 214 -18.13 11.60 4.28
C SER A 214 -19.11 12.70 3.86
N CYS A 215 -19.01 13.87 4.51
CA CYS A 215 -19.83 15.03 4.16
C CYS A 215 -19.16 15.94 3.11
N SER A 216 -17.90 15.67 2.77
CA SER A 216 -17.14 16.42 1.76
C SER A 216 -16.06 15.57 1.10
N ILE A 217 -15.68 15.94 -0.12
CA ILE A 217 -14.55 15.33 -0.88
C ILE A 217 -13.25 15.43 -0.08
N ARG A 218 -13.02 16.58 0.59
CA ARG A 218 -11.87 16.77 1.45
C ARG A 218 -11.86 15.76 2.58
N GLU A 219 -12.98 15.55 3.26
CA GLU A 219 -13.06 14.59 4.37
C GLU A 219 -12.83 13.15 3.88
N PHE A 220 -13.41 12.78 2.73
CA PHE A 220 -13.19 11.48 2.09
C PHE A 220 -11.70 11.20 1.89
N TRP A 221 -11.00 12.06 1.14
CA TRP A 221 -9.59 11.84 0.79
C TRP A 221 -8.61 12.09 1.94
N SER A 222 -8.92 13.02 2.85
CA SER A 222 -7.97 13.39 3.89
C SER A 222 -8.07 12.55 5.16
N ARG A 223 -9.24 11.97 5.48
CA ARG A 223 -9.46 11.34 6.78
C ARG A 223 -9.95 9.90 6.72
N ARG A 224 -10.66 9.50 5.65
CA ARG A 224 -11.42 8.25 5.67
C ARG A 224 -10.95 7.24 4.63
N TRP A 225 -10.52 7.70 3.46
CA TRP A 225 -10.06 6.87 2.37
C TRP A 225 -8.55 6.61 2.47
N ASN A 226 -8.18 5.33 2.63
CA ASN A 226 -6.83 4.80 2.55
C ASN A 226 -5.73 5.75 3.04
N LEU A 227 -5.67 5.94 4.37
CA LEU A 227 -4.69 6.83 5.00
C LEU A 227 -3.27 6.43 4.62
N PHE A 228 -2.99 5.15 4.47
CA PHE A 228 -1.68 4.66 4.08
C PHE A 228 -1.22 5.23 2.73
N VAL A 229 -2.04 5.08 1.69
CA VAL A 229 -1.74 5.63 0.36
C VAL A 229 -1.65 7.15 0.42
N LYS A 230 -2.52 7.83 1.17
CA LYS A 230 -2.45 9.28 1.36
C LYS A 230 -1.10 9.70 1.96
N HIS A 231 -0.63 9.03 3.02
CA HIS A 231 0.64 9.36 3.66
C HIS A 231 1.83 9.09 2.74
N LEU A 232 1.80 8.00 1.98
CA LEU A 232 2.81 7.70 0.98
C LEU A 232 2.86 8.75 -0.12
N LEU A 233 1.73 9.07 -0.74
CA LEU A 233 1.64 10.09 -1.78
C LEU A 233 2.11 11.45 -1.25
N HIS A 234 1.67 11.84 -0.06
CA HIS A 234 2.13 13.09 0.55
C HIS A 234 3.66 13.12 0.72
N ARG A 235 4.28 12.03 1.20
CA ARG A 235 5.74 11.96 1.31
C ARG A 235 6.42 12.00 -0.05
N ILE A 236 5.84 11.35 -1.05
CA ILE A 236 6.42 11.33 -2.39
C ILE A 236 6.34 12.70 -3.05
N SER A 237 5.17 13.32 -3.05
CA SER A 237 4.94 14.65 -3.61
C SER A 237 5.80 15.70 -2.90
N PHE A 238 5.80 15.75 -1.57
CA PHE A 238 6.41 16.86 -0.84
C PHE A 238 7.85 16.63 -0.39
N ILE A 239 8.35 15.39 -0.40
CA ILE A 239 9.72 15.06 0.06
C ILE A 239 10.52 14.44 -1.09
N VAL A 240 10.05 13.33 -1.67
CA VAL A 240 10.81 12.58 -2.69
C VAL A 240 11.01 13.39 -3.96
N ILE A 241 9.94 13.93 -4.55
CA ILE A 241 10.01 14.66 -5.83
C ILE A 241 10.90 15.91 -5.71
N PRO A 242 10.75 16.78 -4.69
CA PRO A 242 11.62 17.94 -4.53
C PRO A 242 13.09 17.56 -4.33
N ASN A 243 13.37 16.53 -3.51
CA ASN A 243 14.73 16.04 -3.30
C ASN A 243 15.34 15.48 -4.59
N TRP A 244 14.53 14.82 -5.43
CA TRP A 244 14.98 14.22 -6.67
C TRP A 244 15.26 15.26 -7.77
N VAL A 245 14.39 16.26 -7.89
CA VAL A 245 14.57 17.39 -8.84
C VAL A 245 15.74 18.30 -8.42
N GLY A 246 16.31 18.09 -7.23
CA GLY A 246 17.38 18.93 -6.71
C GLY A 246 16.87 20.33 -6.34
N VAL A 247 15.59 20.43 -5.93
CA VAL A 247 15.06 21.69 -5.41
C VAL A 247 15.88 22.06 -4.18
N SER A 248 16.74 23.04 -4.35
CA SER A 248 17.69 23.49 -3.34
C SER A 248 16.99 23.75 -2.01
N GLN A 249 17.64 23.39 -0.91
CA GLN A 249 17.19 23.75 0.45
C GLN A 249 17.00 25.27 0.63
N THR A 250 17.53 26.09 -0.29
CA THR A 250 17.34 27.55 -0.32
C THR A 250 16.01 28.02 -0.94
N MET A 251 15.26 27.16 -1.65
CA MET A 251 13.95 27.54 -2.18
C MET A 251 12.91 27.62 -1.05
N SER A 252 12.02 28.61 -1.12
CA SER A 252 10.94 28.78 -0.15
C SER A 252 9.99 27.58 -0.15
N ASN A 253 9.44 27.26 1.02
CA ASN A 253 8.49 26.15 1.18
C ASN A 253 7.26 26.29 0.28
N THR A 254 6.87 27.53 -0.04
CA THR A 254 5.76 27.84 -0.95
C THR A 254 6.04 27.39 -2.37
N ILE A 255 7.26 27.61 -2.88
CA ILE A 255 7.66 27.20 -4.23
C ILE A 255 7.80 25.68 -4.30
N ARG A 256 8.35 25.03 -3.26
CA ARG A 256 8.35 23.56 -3.15
C ARG A 256 6.96 22.98 -3.15
N GLY A 257 6.04 23.58 -2.39
CA GLY A 257 4.64 23.18 -2.35
C GLY A 257 3.95 23.32 -3.70
N LEU A 258 4.23 24.41 -4.42
CA LEU A 258 3.68 24.67 -5.75
C LEU A 258 4.24 23.71 -6.81
N ILE A 259 5.56 23.48 -6.83
CA ILE A 259 6.20 22.51 -7.73
C ILE A 259 5.69 21.10 -7.42
N SER A 260 5.62 20.73 -6.15
CA SER A 260 5.04 19.46 -5.72
C SER A 260 3.59 19.31 -6.14
N PHE A 261 2.79 20.38 -6.10
CA PHE A 261 1.38 20.37 -6.49
C PHE A 261 1.21 20.28 -8.01
N VAL A 262 2.08 20.93 -8.78
CA VAL A 262 2.05 20.87 -10.25
C VAL A 262 2.52 19.50 -10.77
N LEU A 263 3.45 18.85 -10.06
CA LEU A 263 3.98 17.52 -10.43
C LEU A 263 3.15 16.35 -9.92
N SER A 264 2.22 16.57 -8.97
CA SER A 264 1.32 15.55 -8.41
C SER A 264 -0.04 15.52 -9.09
#